data_AF-A0A257W7M4-F1
#
_entry.id   AF-A0A257W7M4-F1
#
_cell.length_a   1.000
_cell.length_b   1.000
_cell.length_c   1.000
_cell.angle_alpha   90.00
_cell.angle_beta   90.00
_cell.angle_gamma   90.00
#
_symmetry.space_group_name_H-M   'P 1'
#
loop_
_entity.id
_entity.type
_entity.pdbx_description
1 polymer ?
#
loop_
_entity_poly.entity_id
_entity_poly.type
_entity_poly.pdbx_seq_one_letter_code
_entity_poly.pdbx_strand_id
1 'polypeptide(L)'
;KIILSRHAKTKGEKTVLRLGAYGNLKRELNANKDFFRETFTRDLTSGYLKIDSVYSENNVKGKITYPGTVGAGFIYEISPTPEDGGFQFGVDYVMTKWSDYRFYNTPDLVQDSKEFRIGAQILPPIYPNRSYWKNVSYRAGMFVGNDNILVGGKLPVFGISGGISLPVLGLKDPSSRYRTQFTVVNLSFEYIKRGNNDNLLKENLFRLSAGFSLSDNWFTKRKYN
;
A
#
# COMPACT_ATOMS: atom_id res chain seq x y z
N LYS A 1 1.63 16.71 3.75
CA LYS A 1 0.72 16.04 2.81
C LYS A 1 -0.29 17.07 2.29
N ILE A 2 -0.11 17.54 1.07
CA ILE A 2 -1.10 18.36 0.36
C ILE A 2 -1.77 17.43 -0.65
N ILE A 3 -3.10 17.47 -0.74
CA ILE A 3 -3.90 16.70 -1.71
C ILE A 3 -4.77 17.71 -2.45
N LEU A 4 -4.61 17.78 -3.76
CA LEU A 4 -5.45 18.59 -4.64
C LEU A 4 -6.22 17.64 -5.55
N SER A 5 -7.54 17.64 -5.47
CA SER A 5 -8.39 16.82 -6.34
C SER A 5 -9.46 17.66 -7.00
N ARG A 6 -9.60 17.54 -8.32
CA ARG A 6 -10.70 18.14 -9.08
C ARG A 6 -11.66 17.05 -9.53
N HIS A 7 -12.92 17.21 -9.17
CA HIS A 7 -13.99 16.34 -9.61
C HIS A 7 -14.69 16.98 -10.82
N ALA A 8 -14.65 16.30 -11.95
CA ALA A 8 -15.50 16.64 -13.10
C ALA A 8 -16.64 15.62 -13.14
N LYS A 9 -17.85 16.04 -12.77
CA LYS A 9 -19.07 15.28 -13.05
C LYS A 9 -19.55 15.67 -14.44
N THR A 10 -19.48 14.75 -15.39
CA THR A 10 -20.14 14.95 -16.68
C THR A 10 -21.65 14.84 -16.45
N LYS A 11 -22.39 15.85 -16.90
CA LYS A 11 -23.83 16.02 -16.62
C LYS A 11 -24.63 14.89 -17.30
N GLY A 12 -25.14 13.94 -16.52
CA GLY A 12 -26.15 12.95 -16.97
C GLY A 12 -25.72 11.48 -17.02
N GLU A 13 -24.43 11.14 -16.91
CA GLU A 13 -23.99 9.76 -17.11
C GLU A 13 -23.22 9.20 -15.91
N LYS A 14 -23.33 7.87 -15.71
CA LYS A 14 -22.89 7.03 -14.58
C LYS A 14 -21.36 7.01 -14.35
N THR A 15 -20.66 8.05 -14.78
CA THR A 15 -19.21 8.10 -14.97
C THR A 15 -18.63 9.32 -14.26
N VAL A 16 -17.57 9.09 -13.50
CA VAL A 16 -16.85 10.11 -12.73
C VAL A 16 -15.37 10.07 -13.10
N LEU A 17 -14.84 11.22 -13.51
CA LEU A 17 -13.40 11.41 -13.68
C LEU A 17 -12.86 12.23 -12.49
N ARG A 18 -11.84 11.69 -11.83
CA ARG A 18 -11.13 12.33 -10.71
C ARG A 18 -9.69 12.57 -11.12
N LEU A 19 -9.25 13.82 -11.07
CA LEU A 19 -7.84 14.18 -11.22
C LEU A 19 -7.29 14.50 -9.84
N GLY A 20 -6.13 13.96 -9.49
CA GLY A 20 -5.52 14.13 -8.17
C GLY A 20 -4.03 14.39 -8.26
N ALA A 21 -3.54 15.30 -7.44
CA ALA A 21 -2.10 15.46 -7.17
C ALA A 21 -1.88 15.43 -5.66
N TYR A 22 -0.80 14.79 -5.24
CA TYR A 22 -0.41 14.73 -3.84
C TYR A 22 1.10 14.89 -3.68
N GLY A 23 1.52 15.36 -2.52
CA GLY A 23 2.95 15.46 -2.25
C GLY A 23 3.30 15.69 -0.80
N ASN A 24 4.56 15.40 -0.50
CA ASN A 24 5.22 15.71 0.75
C ASN A 24 6.48 16.51 0.45
N LEU A 25 6.68 17.57 1.21
CA LEU A 25 7.89 18.37 1.15
C LEU A 25 9.02 17.69 1.92
N LYS A 26 10.25 18.05 1.56
CA LYS A 26 11.46 17.69 2.30
C LYS A 26 11.29 18.06 3.78
N ARG A 27 11.73 17.18 4.69
CA ARG A 27 11.64 17.39 6.14
C ARG A 27 12.96 17.04 6.81
N GLU A 28 13.36 17.86 7.76
CA GLU A 28 14.45 17.54 8.68
C GLU A 28 13.86 16.98 9.97
N LEU A 29 14.34 15.82 10.38
CA LEU A 29 13.98 15.15 11.62
C LEU A 29 15.19 15.15 12.54
N ASN A 30 15.00 15.62 13.77
CA ASN A 30 16.01 15.48 14.81
C ASN A 30 16.00 14.02 15.29
N ALA A 31 17.17 13.39 15.29
CA ALA A 31 17.34 12.02 15.71
C ALA A 31 18.53 11.90 16.65
N ASN A 32 18.44 10.97 17.60
CA ASN A 32 19.54 10.60 18.47
C ASN A 32 19.91 9.15 18.17
N LYS A 33 21.21 8.87 18.07
CA LYS A 33 21.75 7.53 17.84
C LYS A 33 22.59 7.12 19.02
N ASP A 34 22.36 5.90 19.47
CA ASP A 34 23.23 5.20 20.40
C ASP A 34 23.99 4.13 19.62
N PHE A 35 25.31 4.14 19.74
CA PHE A 35 26.21 3.15 19.16
C PHE A 35 26.80 2.31 20.29
N PHE A 36 26.53 1.00 20.25
CA PHE A 36 27.14 0.02 21.15
C PHE A 36 27.92 -1.00 20.32
N ARG A 37 29.21 -1.15 20.61
CA ARG A 37 30.05 -2.22 20.08
C ARG A 37 30.49 -3.11 21.23
N GLU A 38 30.06 -4.37 21.19
CA GLU A 38 30.23 -5.32 22.27
C GLU A 38 30.88 -6.61 21.76
N THR A 39 31.76 -7.18 22.58
CA THR A 39 32.31 -8.52 22.34
C THR A 39 31.50 -9.52 23.17
N PHE A 40 30.93 -10.53 22.52
CA PHE A 40 30.18 -11.60 23.20
C PHE A 40 30.94 -12.93 23.13
N THR A 41 30.82 -13.73 24.19
CA THR A 41 31.17 -15.15 24.17
C THR A 41 29.92 -15.99 24.34
N ARG A 42 29.92 -17.21 23.79
CA ARG A 42 28.78 -18.11 23.82
C ARG A 42 29.07 -19.23 24.82
N ASP A 43 28.28 -19.27 25.89
CA ASP A 43 28.32 -20.33 26.89
C ASP A 43 27.10 -21.25 26.73
N LEU A 44 27.31 -22.56 26.84
CA LEU A 44 26.29 -23.59 26.55
C LEU A 44 25.15 -23.63 27.58
N THR A 45 25.38 -23.06 28.77
CA THR A 45 24.42 -23.06 29.88
C THR A 45 23.65 -21.74 30.01
N SER A 46 24.28 -20.63 29.61
CA SER A 46 23.87 -19.26 29.97
C SER A 46 23.51 -18.38 28.76
N GLY A 47 23.81 -18.84 27.53
CA GLY A 47 23.57 -18.08 26.30
C GLY A 47 24.72 -17.15 25.90
N TYR A 48 24.41 -16.05 25.22
CA TYR A 48 25.41 -15.03 24.83
C TYR A 48 25.76 -14.15 26.03
N LEU A 49 26.95 -14.30 26.58
CA LEU A 49 27.48 -13.47 27.67
C LEU A 49 28.32 -12.32 27.08
N LYS A 50 27.96 -11.08 27.44
CA LYS A 50 28.69 -9.87 27.08
C LYS A 50 29.94 -9.77 27.96
N ILE A 51 31.14 -9.73 27.35
CA ILE A 51 32.40 -9.64 28.11
C ILE A 51 32.79 -8.18 28.34
N ASP A 52 32.78 -7.35 27.30
CA ASP A 52 33.24 -5.96 27.37
C ASP A 52 32.57 -5.06 26.29
N SER A 53 32.46 -3.76 26.57
CA SER A 53 31.95 -2.72 25.65
C SER A 53 33.13 -1.91 25.14
N VAL A 54 33.70 -2.31 23.99
CA VAL A 54 34.93 -1.68 23.44
C VAL A 54 34.67 -0.23 22.99
N TYR A 55 33.41 0.14 22.71
CA TYR A 55 33.02 1.49 22.34
C TYR A 55 31.52 1.72 22.61
N SER A 56 31.20 2.80 23.33
CA SER A 56 29.83 3.27 23.54
C SER A 56 29.77 4.77 23.30
N GLU A 57 29.02 5.19 22.28
CA GLU A 57 28.63 6.58 22.09
C GLU A 57 27.13 6.67 22.23
N ASN A 58 26.69 7.33 23.30
CA ASN A 58 25.28 7.53 23.59
C ASN A 58 24.88 8.94 23.15
N ASN A 59 23.66 9.06 22.63
CA ASN A 59 23.00 10.31 22.31
C ASN A 59 23.75 11.16 21.28
N VAL A 60 24.31 10.52 20.25
CA VAL A 60 24.86 11.24 19.09
C VAL A 60 23.69 11.95 18.41
N LYS A 61 23.61 13.27 18.59
CA LYS A 61 22.59 14.10 17.96
C LYS A 61 22.87 14.20 16.47
N GLY A 62 21.85 13.99 15.66
CA GLY A 62 21.93 14.19 14.24
C GLY A 62 20.62 14.60 13.62
N LYS A 63 20.70 14.91 12.33
CA LYS A 63 19.56 15.25 11.50
C LYS A 63 19.39 14.20 10.42
N ILE A 64 18.17 13.72 10.28
CA ILE A 64 17.75 12.86 9.17
C ILE A 64 16.91 13.72 8.23
N THR A 65 17.37 13.85 6.99
CA THR A 65 16.69 14.63 5.97
C THR A 65 15.86 13.68 5.11
N TYR A 66 14.55 13.73 5.28
CA TYR A 66 13.60 12.95 4.49
C TYR A 66 13.28 13.66 3.18
N PRO A 67 13.36 12.97 2.02
CA PRO A 67 13.16 13.58 0.72
C PRO A 67 11.71 13.95 0.44
N GLY A 68 11.52 14.88 -0.51
CA GLY A 68 10.20 15.20 -1.02
C GLY A 68 9.69 14.16 -2.02
N THR A 69 8.39 13.93 -1.99
CA THR A 69 7.67 13.08 -2.95
C THR A 69 6.55 13.88 -3.58
N VAL A 70 6.39 13.78 -4.90
CA VAL A 70 5.27 14.35 -5.64
C VAL A 70 4.65 13.24 -6.48
N GLY A 71 3.34 13.12 -6.43
CA GLY A 71 2.56 12.19 -7.24
C GLY A 71 1.40 12.90 -7.91
N ALA A 72 1.08 12.50 -9.13
CA ALA A 72 -0.09 12.95 -9.86
C ALA A 72 -0.72 11.79 -10.59
N GLY A 73 -2.04 11.79 -10.68
CA GLY A 73 -2.77 10.71 -11.31
C GLY A 73 -4.22 11.04 -11.57
N PHE A 74 -4.89 10.11 -12.22
CA PHE A 74 -6.30 10.19 -12.48
C PHE A 74 -6.99 8.85 -12.25
N ILE A 75 -8.27 8.94 -11.91
CA ILE A 75 -9.14 7.79 -11.72
C ILE A 75 -10.39 8.02 -12.56
N TYR A 76 -10.71 7.04 -13.39
CA TYR A 76 -11.95 6.94 -14.13
C TYR A 76 -12.83 5.88 -13.46
N GLU A 77 -14.05 6.26 -13.08
CA GLU A 77 -14.95 5.43 -12.30
C GLU A 77 -16.34 5.41 -12.94
N ILE A 78 -16.83 4.22 -13.24
CA ILE A 78 -18.23 3.94 -13.58
C ILE A 78 -18.90 3.48 -12.29
N SER A 79 -19.84 4.28 -11.80
CA SER A 79 -20.50 4.04 -10.52
C SER A 79 -21.37 2.77 -10.56
N PRO A 80 -21.29 1.92 -9.54
CA PRO A 80 -22.05 0.68 -9.51
C PRO A 80 -23.55 0.97 -9.40
N THR A 81 -24.32 0.51 -10.39
CA THR A 81 -25.78 0.43 -10.32
C THR A 81 -26.17 -1.03 -10.08
N PRO A 82 -27.29 -1.35 -9.38
CA PRO A 82 -27.72 -2.72 -9.15
C PRO A 82 -27.76 -3.60 -10.41
N GLU A 83 -27.98 -2.99 -11.58
CA GLU A 83 -28.10 -3.68 -12.86
C GLU A 83 -26.77 -3.79 -13.63
N ASP A 84 -25.97 -2.72 -13.68
CA ASP A 84 -24.81 -2.59 -14.58
C ASP A 84 -23.44 -2.88 -13.95
N GLY A 85 -23.35 -3.08 -12.64
CA GLY A 85 -22.05 -3.21 -11.96
C GLY A 85 -21.21 -1.92 -12.02
N GLY A 86 -20.06 -1.92 -11.36
CA GLY A 86 -19.13 -0.80 -11.30
C GLY A 86 -17.77 -1.17 -11.86
N PHE A 87 -17.10 -0.19 -12.45
CA PHE A 87 -15.74 -0.33 -12.94
C PHE A 87 -14.91 0.88 -12.52
N GLN A 88 -13.67 0.66 -12.14
CA GLN A 88 -12.74 1.73 -11.84
C GLN A 88 -11.40 1.43 -12.48
N PHE A 89 -10.79 2.44 -13.07
CA PHE A 89 -9.44 2.41 -13.60
C PHE A 89 -8.67 3.62 -13.10
N GLY A 90 -7.41 3.43 -12.74
CA GLY A 90 -6.56 4.49 -12.20
C GLY A 90 -5.15 4.40 -12.77
N VAL A 91 -4.55 5.57 -12.97
CA VAL A 91 -3.15 5.74 -13.35
C VAL A 91 -2.53 6.76 -12.42
N ASP A 92 -1.40 6.41 -11.81
CA ASP A 92 -0.62 7.29 -10.95
C ASP A 92 0.84 7.33 -11.42
N TYR A 93 1.42 8.51 -11.36
CA TYR A 93 2.84 8.73 -11.59
C TYR A 93 3.45 9.39 -10.36
N VAL A 94 4.48 8.77 -9.79
CA VAL A 94 5.08 9.16 -8.52
C VAL A 94 6.58 9.40 -8.73
N MET A 95 7.04 10.55 -8.26
CA MET A 95 8.46 10.93 -8.25
C MET A 95 8.89 11.20 -6.80
N THR A 96 10.00 10.58 -6.38
CA THR A 96 10.62 10.85 -5.07
C THR A 96 12.09 11.21 -5.24
N LYS A 97 12.47 12.37 -4.72
CA LYS A 97 13.85 12.91 -4.82
C LYS A 97 14.77 12.33 -3.75
N TRP A 98 15.04 11.04 -3.80
CA TRP A 98 15.90 10.39 -2.79
C TRP A 98 17.34 10.90 -2.82
N SER A 99 17.80 11.55 -3.89
CA SER A 99 19.12 12.23 -3.92
C SER A 99 19.31 13.27 -2.79
N ASP A 100 18.23 13.82 -2.25
CA ASP A 100 18.24 14.76 -1.12
C ASP A 100 18.27 14.07 0.26
N TYR A 101 18.17 12.73 0.32
CA TYR A 101 18.18 11.98 1.56
C TYR A 101 19.55 12.07 2.24
N ARG A 102 19.53 12.38 3.54
CA ARG A 102 20.74 12.41 4.37
C ARG A 102 20.45 11.70 5.67
N PHE A 103 21.33 10.78 6.06
CA PHE A 103 21.29 10.14 7.36
C PHE A 103 22.43 10.68 8.20
N TYR A 104 22.11 11.38 9.30
CA TYR A 104 23.11 12.06 10.14
C TYR A 104 24.05 12.98 9.32
N ASN A 105 23.47 13.72 8.36
CA ASN A 105 24.17 14.61 7.42
C ASN A 105 25.15 13.94 6.43
N THR A 106 25.21 12.60 6.38
CA THR A 106 25.99 11.85 5.39
C THR A 106 25.09 11.50 4.18
N PRO A 107 25.57 11.70 2.93
CA PRO A 107 24.87 11.21 1.75
C PRO A 107 24.89 9.67 1.71
N ASP A 108 23.76 9.07 1.37
CA ASP A 108 23.63 7.64 1.14
C ASP A 108 23.69 7.32 -0.36
N LEU A 109 23.92 6.05 -0.71
CA LEU A 109 23.96 5.57 -2.10
C LEU A 109 22.53 5.41 -2.65
N VAL A 110 21.83 6.54 -2.77
CA VAL A 110 20.44 6.60 -3.22
C VAL A 110 20.27 7.52 -4.43
N GLN A 111 19.31 7.18 -5.29
CA GLN A 111 18.97 7.91 -6.50
C GLN A 111 17.48 8.23 -6.56
N ASP A 112 17.11 9.24 -7.33
CA ASP A 112 15.72 9.62 -7.52
C ASP A 112 14.89 8.45 -8.08
N SER A 113 13.76 8.17 -7.42
CA SER A 113 12.85 7.11 -7.80
C SER A 113 11.69 7.72 -8.59
N LYS A 114 11.31 7.03 -9.67
CA LYS A 114 10.17 7.35 -10.52
C LYS A 114 9.38 6.06 -10.69
N GLU A 115 8.10 6.11 -10.42
CA GLU A 115 7.23 4.95 -10.46
C GLU A 115 5.94 5.29 -11.20
N PHE A 116 5.58 4.45 -12.15
CA PHE A 116 4.33 4.49 -12.85
C PHE A 116 3.46 3.34 -12.39
N ARG A 117 2.25 3.63 -11.95
CA ARG A 117 1.29 2.67 -11.38
C ARG A 117 0.01 2.72 -12.19
N ILE A 118 -0.54 1.56 -12.49
CA ILE A 118 -1.86 1.42 -13.08
C ILE A 118 -2.66 0.37 -12.34
N GLY A 119 -3.96 0.59 -12.21
CA GLY A 119 -4.85 -0.31 -11.49
C GLY A 119 -6.26 -0.28 -12.05
N ALA A 120 -6.94 -1.42 -11.95
CA ALA A 120 -8.33 -1.57 -12.29
C ALA A 120 -9.07 -2.38 -11.22
N GLN A 121 -10.33 -2.03 -11.02
CA GLN A 121 -11.25 -2.72 -10.13
C GLN A 121 -12.57 -2.96 -10.87
N ILE A 122 -13.05 -4.19 -10.82
CA ILE A 122 -14.36 -4.58 -11.34
C ILE A 122 -15.23 -4.98 -10.15
N LEU A 123 -16.39 -4.33 -10.03
CA LEU A 123 -17.43 -4.67 -9.06
C LEU A 123 -18.62 -5.22 -9.84
N PRO A 124 -18.87 -6.54 -9.83
CA PRO A 124 -20.01 -7.06 -10.56
C PRO A 124 -21.34 -6.67 -9.88
N PRO A 125 -22.45 -6.64 -10.65
CA PRO A 125 -23.79 -6.43 -10.11
C PRO A 125 -24.21 -7.59 -9.20
N ILE A 126 -24.90 -7.27 -8.10
CA ILE A 126 -25.32 -8.22 -7.09
C ILE A 126 -26.67 -8.83 -7.51
N TYR A 127 -26.65 -10.07 -7.98
CA TYR A 127 -27.88 -10.81 -8.32
C TYR A 127 -28.10 -12.00 -7.38
N PRO A 128 -29.24 -12.10 -6.68
CA PRO A 128 -29.51 -13.17 -5.72
C PRO A 128 -29.67 -14.57 -6.34
N ASN A 129 -30.01 -14.68 -7.63
CA ASN A 129 -30.26 -15.96 -8.32
C ASN A 129 -29.07 -16.47 -9.19
N ARG A 130 -27.85 -15.97 -9.01
CA ARG A 130 -26.68 -16.36 -9.84
C ARG A 130 -25.51 -16.93 -9.01
N SER A 131 -24.66 -17.71 -9.69
CA SER A 131 -23.44 -18.36 -9.14
C SER A 131 -22.59 -17.41 -8.28
N TYR A 132 -22.11 -17.91 -7.15
CA TYR A 132 -21.32 -17.19 -6.13
C TYR A 132 -20.18 -16.33 -6.72
N TRP A 133 -19.47 -16.86 -7.73
CA TRP A 133 -18.35 -16.19 -8.40
C TRP A 133 -18.71 -14.89 -9.13
N LYS A 134 -19.99 -14.68 -9.45
CA LYS A 134 -20.50 -13.44 -10.07
C LYS A 134 -20.72 -12.32 -9.07
N ASN A 135 -20.63 -12.58 -7.77
CA ASN A 135 -20.72 -11.56 -6.72
C ASN A 135 -19.34 -11.14 -6.18
N VAL A 136 -18.25 -11.70 -6.74
CA VAL A 136 -16.87 -11.45 -6.29
C VAL A 136 -16.33 -10.21 -6.99
N SER A 137 -15.81 -9.25 -6.22
CA SER A 137 -15.12 -8.10 -6.81
C SER A 137 -13.67 -8.47 -7.09
N TYR A 138 -13.16 -8.06 -8.25
CA TYR A 138 -11.79 -8.34 -8.67
C TYR A 138 -11.00 -7.03 -8.77
N ARG A 139 -9.75 -7.06 -8.33
CA ARG A 139 -8.78 -5.97 -8.42
C ARG A 139 -7.51 -6.48 -9.05
N ALA A 140 -6.95 -5.70 -9.96
CA ALA A 140 -5.65 -5.96 -10.55
C ALA A 140 -4.90 -4.64 -10.67
N GLY A 141 -3.60 -4.67 -10.44
CA GLY A 141 -2.75 -3.51 -10.62
C GLY A 141 -1.33 -3.91 -10.94
N MET A 142 -0.61 -3.04 -11.61
CA MET A 142 0.80 -3.20 -11.89
C MET A 142 1.52 -1.87 -11.72
N PHE A 143 2.79 -1.97 -11.38
CA PHE A 143 3.66 -0.81 -11.29
C PHE A 143 5.04 -1.13 -11.86
N VAL A 144 5.65 -0.11 -12.45
CA VAL A 144 7.00 -0.19 -13.01
C VAL A 144 7.74 1.10 -12.69
N GLY A 145 9.02 1.00 -12.37
CA GLY A 145 9.79 2.17 -12.01
C GLY A 145 11.25 1.85 -11.73
N ASN A 146 11.90 2.82 -11.11
CA ASN A 146 13.29 2.71 -10.67
C ASN A 146 13.35 2.76 -9.16
N ASP A 147 14.14 1.86 -8.58
CA ASP A 147 14.34 1.82 -7.13
C ASP A 147 15.21 3.00 -6.66
N ASN A 148 15.06 3.34 -5.39
CA ASN A 148 15.83 4.40 -4.76
C ASN A 148 17.26 3.98 -4.39
N ILE A 149 17.54 2.69 -4.26
CA ILE A 149 18.87 2.17 -3.93
C ILE A 149 19.76 2.17 -5.17
N LEU A 150 21.00 2.66 -5.05
CA LEU A 150 22.01 2.67 -6.11
C LEU A 150 23.14 1.68 -5.76
N VAL A 151 22.94 0.40 -6.06
CA VAL A 151 24.00 -0.62 -5.95
C VAL A 151 24.41 -1.05 -7.35
N GLY A 152 25.56 -0.55 -7.81
CA GLY A 152 26.14 -0.93 -9.11
C GLY A 152 25.41 -0.42 -10.36
N GLY A 153 24.27 0.28 -10.22
CA GLY A 153 23.52 0.85 -11.35
C GLY A 153 22.06 1.18 -11.03
N LYS A 154 21.30 1.50 -12.08
CA LYS A 154 19.84 1.72 -11.97
C LYS A 154 19.13 0.37 -11.81
N LEU A 155 18.50 0.16 -10.66
CA LEU A 155 17.69 -1.03 -10.38
C LEU A 155 16.25 -0.81 -10.87
N PRO A 156 15.80 -1.49 -11.94
CA PRO A 156 14.39 -1.45 -12.33
C PRO A 156 13.56 -2.26 -11.32
N VAL A 157 12.38 -1.76 -11.01
CA VAL A 157 11.39 -2.42 -10.17
C VAL A 157 10.14 -2.64 -11.00
N PHE A 158 9.59 -3.84 -10.90
CA PHE A 158 8.32 -4.21 -11.48
C PHE A 158 7.49 -4.94 -10.45
N GLY A 159 6.21 -4.63 -10.33
CA GLY A 159 5.32 -5.37 -9.46
C GLY A 159 3.95 -5.54 -10.07
N ILE A 160 3.34 -6.67 -9.79
CA ILE A 160 1.95 -6.97 -10.10
C ILE A 160 1.21 -7.30 -8.81
N SER A 161 -0.02 -6.85 -8.73
CA SER A 161 -0.91 -7.08 -7.60
C SER A 161 -2.26 -7.54 -8.12
N GLY A 162 -2.86 -8.49 -7.41
CA GLY A 162 -4.19 -9.00 -7.67
C GLY A 162 -4.93 -9.14 -6.36
N GLY A 163 -6.23 -8.92 -6.35
CA GLY A 163 -7.04 -9.12 -5.16
C GLY A 163 -8.47 -9.44 -5.48
N ILE A 164 -9.10 -10.21 -4.60
CA ILE A 164 -10.51 -10.57 -4.68
C ILE A 164 -11.21 -10.18 -3.39
N SER A 165 -12.43 -9.66 -3.51
CA SER A 165 -13.33 -9.44 -2.38
C SER A 165 -14.49 -10.42 -2.47
N LEU A 166 -14.53 -11.34 -1.51
CA LEU A 166 -15.54 -12.37 -1.37
C LEU A 166 -16.60 -11.89 -0.37
N PRO A 167 -17.82 -11.55 -0.81
CA PRO A 167 -18.92 -11.33 0.12
C PRO A 167 -19.31 -12.68 0.73
N VAL A 168 -19.33 -12.77 2.06
CA VAL A 168 -19.77 -13.96 2.77
C VAL A 168 -21.30 -13.95 2.77
N LEU A 169 -21.89 -14.83 1.94
CA LEU A 169 -23.32 -14.89 1.65
C LEU A 169 -24.19 -15.43 2.80
N GLY A 170 -23.61 -15.87 3.92
CA GLY A 170 -24.31 -16.48 5.06
C GLY A 170 -25.25 -15.54 5.86
N LEU A 171 -25.23 -14.23 5.64
CA LEU A 171 -26.13 -13.25 6.28
C LEU A 171 -27.06 -12.55 5.28
N LYS A 172 -27.17 -13.09 4.06
CA LYS A 172 -28.06 -12.62 2.99
C LYS A 172 -29.28 -13.53 2.79
N ASP A 173 -29.68 -14.25 3.83
CA ASP A 173 -30.97 -14.93 3.79
C ASP A 173 -32.09 -13.87 3.82
N PRO A 174 -32.94 -13.77 2.79
CA PRO A 174 -34.07 -12.84 2.79
C PRO A 174 -35.05 -13.11 3.94
N SER A 175 -34.96 -14.27 4.61
CA SER A 175 -35.74 -14.64 5.79
C SER A 175 -35.06 -14.37 7.15
N SER A 176 -33.77 -14.01 7.16
CA SER A 176 -33.03 -13.76 8.40
C SER A 176 -33.18 -12.32 8.87
N ARG A 177 -33.50 -12.15 10.16
CA ARG A 177 -33.78 -10.88 10.85
C ARG A 177 -32.58 -9.90 10.89
N TYR A 178 -31.41 -10.29 10.36
CA TYR A 178 -30.14 -9.54 10.36
C TYR A 178 -29.83 -8.86 9.00
N ARG A 179 -30.82 -8.16 8.44
CA ARG A 179 -30.83 -7.56 7.09
C ARG A 179 -29.73 -6.50 6.79
N THR A 180 -28.83 -6.21 7.74
CA THR A 180 -27.85 -5.12 7.65
C THR A 180 -26.40 -5.53 7.89
N GLN A 181 -26.13 -6.79 8.24
CA GLN A 181 -24.77 -7.24 8.50
C GLN A 181 -24.11 -7.75 7.21
N PHE A 182 -23.10 -7.03 6.73
CA PHE A 182 -22.31 -7.39 5.55
C PHE A 182 -20.90 -7.76 5.98
N THR A 183 -20.51 -9.02 5.74
CA THR A 183 -19.13 -9.46 5.93
C THR A 183 -18.48 -9.69 4.57
N VAL A 184 -17.31 -9.09 4.37
CA VAL A 184 -16.51 -9.23 3.14
C VAL A 184 -15.11 -9.68 3.52
N VAL A 185 -14.65 -10.76 2.89
CA VAL A 185 -13.26 -11.22 2.98
C VAL A 185 -12.50 -10.65 1.79
N ASN A 186 -11.39 -9.99 2.05
CA ASN A 186 -10.49 -9.46 1.02
C ASN A 186 -9.22 -10.30 1.01
N LEU A 187 -8.93 -10.93 -0.12
CA LEU A 187 -7.67 -11.62 -0.34
C LEU A 187 -6.86 -10.81 -1.35
N SER A 188 -5.59 -10.58 -1.08
CA SER A 188 -4.68 -9.96 -2.04
C SER A 188 -3.37 -10.72 -2.13
N PHE A 189 -2.84 -10.72 -3.34
CA PHE A 189 -1.56 -11.28 -3.72
C PHE A 189 -0.77 -10.19 -4.45
N GLU A 190 0.51 -10.12 -4.16
CA GLU A 190 1.41 -9.21 -4.82
C GLU A 190 2.77 -9.85 -5.04
N TYR A 191 3.30 -9.63 -6.23
CA TYR A 191 4.61 -10.06 -6.64
C TYR A 191 5.40 -8.83 -7.05
N ILE A 192 6.52 -8.59 -6.39
CA ILE A 192 7.43 -7.49 -6.67
C ILE A 192 8.78 -8.08 -7.06
N LYS A 193 9.30 -7.68 -8.21
CA LYS A 193 10.63 -7.99 -8.69
C LYS A 193 11.46 -6.71 -8.68
N ARG A 194 12.59 -6.74 -7.98
CA ARG A 194 13.60 -5.68 -8.00
C ARG A 194 14.87 -6.20 -8.67
N GLY A 195 15.42 -5.42 -9.59
CA GLY A 195 16.64 -5.76 -10.31
C GLY A 195 16.41 -6.62 -11.56
N ASN A 196 17.46 -6.70 -12.40
CA ASN A 196 17.51 -7.52 -13.60
C ASN A 196 18.70 -8.48 -13.54
N ASN A 197 18.83 -9.42 -14.48
CA ASN A 197 19.92 -10.41 -14.48
C ASN A 197 21.33 -9.78 -14.60
N ASP A 198 21.44 -8.54 -15.07
CA ASP A 198 22.70 -7.80 -15.19
C ASP A 198 23.05 -6.98 -13.92
N ASN A 199 22.13 -6.88 -12.96
CA ASN A 199 22.34 -6.11 -11.74
C ASN A 199 22.83 -6.99 -10.59
N LEU A 200 23.71 -6.44 -9.76
CA LEU A 200 24.34 -7.14 -8.63
C LEU A 200 23.31 -7.61 -7.57
N LEU A 201 22.16 -6.94 -7.50
CA LEU A 201 21.07 -7.23 -6.56
C LEU A 201 19.80 -7.59 -7.33
N LYS A 202 19.24 -8.77 -7.03
CA LYS A 202 17.96 -9.25 -7.56
C LYS A 202 17.12 -9.79 -6.42
N GLU A 203 15.93 -9.22 -6.24
CA GLU A 203 15.01 -9.61 -5.18
C GLU A 203 13.63 -9.90 -5.77
N ASN A 204 13.04 -11.02 -5.33
CA ASN A 204 11.67 -11.37 -5.62
C ASN A 204 10.90 -11.42 -4.30
N LEU A 205 9.90 -10.57 -4.17
CA LEU A 205 9.07 -10.50 -2.98
C LEU A 205 7.65 -10.94 -3.32
N PHE A 206 7.14 -11.86 -2.51
CA PHE A 206 5.77 -12.33 -2.58
C PHE A 206 5.05 -11.90 -1.32
N ARG A 207 3.89 -11.26 -1.48
CA ARG A 207 3.04 -10.83 -0.38
C ARG A 207 1.66 -11.41 -0.56
N LEU A 208 1.22 -12.15 0.46
CA LEU A 208 -0.14 -12.65 0.61
C LEU A 208 -0.78 -11.89 1.78
N SER A 209 -2.00 -11.41 1.59
CA SER A 209 -2.76 -10.73 2.63
C SER A 209 -4.21 -11.18 2.61
N ALA A 210 -4.77 -11.34 3.81
CA ALA A 210 -6.17 -11.65 4.03
C ALA A 210 -6.72 -10.65 5.06
N GLY A 211 -7.77 -9.94 4.68
CA GLY A 211 -8.44 -8.94 5.52
C GLY A 211 -9.92 -9.22 5.63
N PHE A 212 -10.47 -9.08 6.83
CA PHE A 212 -11.89 -9.26 7.10
C PHE A 212 -12.52 -7.89 7.36
N SER A 213 -13.59 -7.59 6.64
CA SER A 213 -14.40 -6.39 6.86
C SER A 213 -15.76 -6.84 7.38
N LEU A 214 -16.02 -6.58 8.66
CA LEU A 214 -17.27 -6.91 9.32
C LEU A 214 -18.06 -5.61 9.54
N SER A 215 -19.29 -5.58 9.03
CA SER A 215 -20.24 -4.51 9.31
C SER A 215 -21.26 -5.02 10.34
N ASP A 216 -21.34 -4.34 11.48
CA ASP A 216 -22.33 -4.63 12.52
C ASP A 216 -23.05 -3.36 12.97
N ASN A 217 -24.33 -3.50 13.33
CA ASN A 217 -25.21 -2.40 13.74
C ASN A 217 -25.37 -2.40 15.27
N TRP A 218 -24.39 -1.84 15.96
CA TRP A 218 -24.34 -1.88 17.43
C TRP A 218 -25.32 -0.92 18.14
N PHE A 219 -25.89 0.06 17.43
CA PHE A 219 -26.72 1.11 18.04
C PHE A 219 -28.02 1.35 17.28
N THR A 220 -28.94 0.39 17.31
CA THR A 220 -30.32 0.61 16.83
C THR A 220 -31.22 0.98 18.01
N LYS A 221 -31.72 2.22 18.07
CA LYS A 221 -32.71 2.64 19.08
C LYS A 221 -34.00 1.87 18.86
N ARG A 222 -34.32 0.92 19.74
CA ARG A 222 -35.58 0.19 19.71
C ARG A 222 -36.72 1.14 20.10
N LYS A 223 -37.75 1.24 19.27
CA LYS A 223 -39.01 1.88 19.68
C LYS A 223 -39.75 0.88 20.57
N TYR A 224 -40.03 1.28 21.80
CA TYR A 224 -40.98 0.58 22.66
C TYR A 224 -42.38 1.12 22.32
N ASN A 225 -43.32 0.23 22.01
CA ASN A 225 -44.75 0.55 21.93
C ASN A 225 -45.39 0.37 23.29
#